data_AF-A0A016SCL5-F1
#
_entry.id   AF-A0A016SCL5-F1
#
_cell.length_a   1.000
_cell.length_b   1.000
_cell.length_c   1.000
_cell.angle_alpha   90.00
_cell.angle_beta   90.00
_cell.angle_gamma   90.00
#
_symmetry.space_group_name_H-M   'P 1'
#
loop_
_entity.id
_entity.type
_entity.pdbx_description
1 polymer ?
#
loop_
_entity_poly.entity_id
_entity_poly.type
_entity_poly.pdbx_seq_one_letter_code
_entity_poly.pdbx_strand_id
1 'polypeptide(L)'
;MMLAGSKAEGTDLHTVVANQLQIDRGQAKALNYARMYGAGEAHASKTLAQAGMDSKRAAQTARDLFKMTKGTESSWKKLRREVQPLLRAFVDERDDLPDYLTVDGNFYIPNYDNKLRSLATDFEQWVTAKVLKKNPTLSEESIVVSLYESYTDPVRLFSGGYESATFNFLEMQTHRDVLRTPVLDCRLSDSLSALPEGTPDRDQFAAKYKRSVMNWLVQSSAVDFLHLLLVCMEWLCSEYSIHARFVISIHDEVRYLCSEDDAPRLGLALMLSNMYVRSFISCKMGIEQLPLSVAFFSQVDCDKVLRKEVNTPCFAADGTPLPNGVSWTISDLLQITGGRLSRFPKSEDVVL
;
A
#
# COMPACT_ATOMS: atom_id res chain seq x y z
N MET A 1 4.11 -5.44 8.59
CA MET A 1 3.57 -5.50 7.22
C MET A 1 3.59 -6.96 6.80
N MET A 2 2.49 -7.55 6.31
CA MET A 2 2.57 -8.91 5.77
C MET A 2 3.48 -8.89 4.54
N LEU A 3 4.45 -9.81 4.49
CA LEU A 3 5.15 -10.10 3.25
C LEU A 3 4.13 -10.55 2.21
N ALA A 4 4.29 -10.12 0.96
CA ALA A 4 3.39 -10.53 -0.12
C ALA A 4 3.46 -12.05 -0.27
N GLY A 5 2.43 -12.74 0.22
CA GLY A 5 2.30 -14.19 0.12
C GLY A 5 1.96 -14.64 -1.30
N SER A 6 2.12 -15.93 -1.55
CA SER A 6 1.85 -16.56 -2.85
C SER A 6 0.42 -17.12 -2.89
N LYS A 7 -0.27 -16.89 -4.00
CA LYS A 7 -1.55 -17.55 -4.28
C LYS A 7 -1.38 -19.07 -4.42
N ALA A 8 -0.29 -19.52 -5.04
CA ALA A 8 -0.03 -20.95 -5.26
C ALA A 8 0.22 -21.70 -3.95
N GLU A 9 0.84 -21.03 -2.98
CA GLU A 9 1.11 -21.59 -1.64
C GLU A 9 -0.03 -21.32 -0.65
N GLY A 10 -1.07 -20.58 -1.06
CA GLY A 10 -2.19 -20.19 -0.20
C GLY A 10 -1.81 -19.21 0.92
N THR A 11 -0.65 -18.56 0.82
CA THR A 11 -0.12 -17.62 1.82
C THR A 11 -0.50 -16.17 1.52
N ASP A 12 -1.13 -15.89 0.37
CA ASP A 12 -1.63 -14.56 0.06
C ASP A 12 -2.79 -14.15 0.97
N LEU A 13 -2.90 -12.85 1.26
CA LEU A 13 -3.90 -12.28 2.17
C LEU A 13 -5.32 -12.76 1.86
N HIS A 14 -5.68 -12.88 0.58
CA HIS A 14 -7.02 -13.31 0.19
C HIS A 14 -7.30 -14.76 0.59
N THR A 15 -6.34 -15.67 0.43
CA THR A 15 -6.48 -17.07 0.83
C THR A 15 -6.43 -17.22 2.35
N VAL A 16 -5.55 -16.49 3.03
CA VAL A 16 -5.49 -16.46 4.50
C VAL A 16 -6.83 -16.03 5.10
N VAL A 17 -7.38 -14.91 4.60
CA VAL A 17 -8.69 -14.40 5.02
C VAL A 17 -9.81 -15.39 4.69
N ALA A 18 -9.81 -15.98 3.49
CA ALA A 18 -10.80 -16.96 3.08
C ALA A 18 -10.84 -18.18 4.01
N ASN A 19 -9.66 -18.71 4.33
CA ASN A 19 -9.49 -19.86 5.21
C ASN A 19 -9.90 -19.54 6.65
N GLN A 20 -9.49 -18.39 7.19
CA GLN A 20 -9.84 -18.01 8.56
C GLN A 20 -11.33 -17.75 8.74
N LEU A 21 -11.98 -17.17 7.73
CA LEU A 21 -13.41 -16.84 7.77
C LEU A 21 -14.32 -17.93 7.21
N GLN A 22 -13.76 -19.01 6.67
CA GLN A 22 -14.49 -20.11 6.04
C GLN A 22 -15.43 -19.61 4.93
N ILE A 23 -14.88 -18.77 4.04
CA ILE A 23 -15.56 -18.21 2.86
C ILE A 23 -14.76 -18.52 1.58
N ASP A 24 -15.38 -18.33 0.41
CA ASP A 24 -14.66 -18.50 -0.85
C ASP A 24 -13.59 -17.41 -1.05
N ARG A 25 -12.49 -17.76 -1.73
CA ARG A 25 -11.39 -16.83 -2.00
C ARG A 25 -11.84 -15.65 -2.86
N GLY A 26 -12.76 -15.85 -3.80
CA GLY A 26 -13.36 -14.77 -4.59
C GLY A 26 -14.14 -13.79 -3.73
N GLN A 27 -14.91 -14.29 -2.76
CA GLN A 27 -15.61 -13.45 -1.76
C GLN A 27 -14.61 -12.68 -0.89
N ALA A 28 -13.59 -13.35 -0.36
CA ALA A 28 -12.53 -12.71 0.43
C ALA A 28 -11.79 -11.63 -0.38
N LYS A 29 -11.48 -11.91 -1.65
CA LYS A 29 -10.88 -10.94 -2.57
C LYS A 29 -11.76 -9.70 -2.72
N ALA A 30 -13.02 -9.87 -3.06
CA ALA A 30 -13.96 -8.75 -3.23
C ALA A 30 -14.10 -7.91 -1.96
N LEU A 31 -14.23 -8.55 -0.79
CA LEU A 31 -14.35 -7.86 0.49
C LEU A 31 -13.07 -7.13 0.91
N ASN A 32 -11.89 -7.71 0.69
CA ASN A 32 -10.62 -7.05 0.99
C ASN A 32 -10.46 -5.76 0.19
N TYR A 33 -10.72 -5.80 -1.13
CA TYR A 33 -10.71 -4.60 -1.96
C TYR A 33 -11.76 -3.58 -1.51
N ALA A 34 -13.01 -4.00 -1.34
CA ALA A 34 -14.09 -3.10 -0.93
C ALA A 34 -13.75 -2.35 0.36
N ARG A 35 -13.16 -3.04 1.34
CA ARG A 35 -12.75 -2.45 2.63
C ARG A 35 -11.64 -1.41 2.46
N MET A 36 -10.65 -1.68 1.61
CA MET A 36 -9.60 -0.69 1.27
C MET A 36 -10.18 0.57 0.63
N TYR A 37 -11.30 0.44 -0.10
CA TYR A 37 -12.04 1.57 -0.68
C TYR A 37 -13.12 2.15 0.25
N GLY A 38 -13.13 1.78 1.54
CA GLY A 38 -14.00 2.38 2.55
C GLY A 38 -15.33 1.69 2.78
N ALA A 39 -15.54 0.49 2.26
CA ALA A 39 -16.65 -0.34 2.72
C ALA A 39 -16.49 -0.66 4.22
N GLY A 40 -17.60 -0.59 4.96
CA GLY A 40 -17.67 -0.98 6.37
C GLY A 40 -18.35 -2.33 6.57
N GLU A 41 -18.45 -2.78 7.81
CA GLU A 41 -19.04 -4.07 8.19
C GLU A 41 -20.46 -4.28 7.66
N ALA A 42 -21.30 -3.25 7.67
CA ALA A 42 -22.67 -3.33 7.15
C ALA A 42 -22.71 -3.66 5.65
N HIS A 43 -21.78 -3.11 4.86
CA HIS A 43 -21.67 -3.43 3.44
C HIS A 43 -21.19 -4.87 3.25
N ALA A 44 -20.13 -5.26 3.96
CA ALA A 44 -19.60 -6.62 3.89
C ALA A 44 -20.64 -7.68 4.29
N SER A 45 -21.38 -7.43 5.37
CA SER A 45 -22.48 -8.31 5.81
C SER A 45 -23.57 -8.42 4.76
N LYS A 46 -23.94 -7.32 4.09
CA LYS A 46 -24.93 -7.33 3.02
C LYS A 46 -24.43 -8.12 1.81
N THR A 47 -23.18 -7.92 1.40
CA THR A 47 -22.56 -8.64 0.27
C THR A 47 -22.51 -10.15 0.54
N LEU A 48 -22.14 -10.56 1.75
CA LEU A 48 -22.13 -11.97 2.16
C LEU A 48 -23.53 -12.57 2.16
N ALA A 49 -24.53 -11.83 2.67
CA ALA A 49 -25.92 -12.28 2.66
C ALA A 49 -26.47 -12.43 1.23
N GLN A 50 -26.14 -11.49 0.33
CA GLN A 50 -26.50 -11.57 -1.09
C GLN A 50 -25.85 -12.76 -1.80
N ALA A 51 -24.69 -13.22 -1.32
CA ALA A 51 -24.03 -14.42 -1.81
C ALA A 51 -24.57 -15.72 -1.18
N GLY A 52 -25.71 -15.65 -0.47
CA GLY A 52 -26.40 -16.82 0.09
C GLY A 52 -26.04 -17.18 1.53
N MET A 53 -25.23 -16.36 2.22
CA MET A 53 -24.91 -16.59 3.63
C MET A 53 -26.07 -16.16 4.55
N ASP A 54 -26.35 -16.94 5.61
CA ASP A 54 -27.29 -16.53 6.66
C ASP A 54 -26.92 -15.15 7.25
N SER A 55 -27.92 -14.29 7.48
CA SER A 55 -27.71 -12.91 7.93
C SER A 55 -26.95 -12.78 9.26
N LYS A 56 -27.18 -13.69 10.22
CA LYS A 56 -26.44 -13.65 11.50
C LYS A 56 -24.99 -14.06 11.28
N ARG A 57 -24.76 -15.13 10.51
CA ARG A 57 -23.42 -15.57 10.12
C ARG A 57 -22.69 -14.50 9.31
N ALA A 58 -23.37 -13.81 8.39
CA ALA A 58 -22.82 -12.75 7.57
C ALA A 58 -22.37 -11.55 8.41
N ALA A 59 -23.19 -11.14 9.38
CA ALA A 59 -22.82 -10.08 10.31
C ALA A 59 -21.61 -10.46 11.17
N GLN A 60 -21.56 -11.70 11.67
CA GLN A 60 -20.42 -12.18 12.45
C GLN A 60 -19.14 -12.27 11.61
N THR A 61 -19.22 -12.86 10.41
CA THR A 61 -18.10 -12.97 9.47
C THR A 61 -17.57 -11.60 9.07
N ALA A 62 -18.45 -10.61 8.87
CA ALA A 62 -18.04 -9.24 8.61
C ALA A 62 -17.29 -8.62 9.81
N ARG A 63 -17.77 -8.80 11.05
CA ARG A 63 -17.03 -8.33 12.24
C ARG A 63 -15.66 -8.98 12.34
N ASP A 64 -15.58 -10.29 12.15
CA ASP A 64 -14.33 -11.04 12.25
C ASP A 64 -13.34 -10.62 11.16
N LEU A 65 -13.82 -10.39 9.92
CA LEU A 65 -13.03 -9.82 8.84
C LEU A 65 -12.39 -8.49 9.26
N PHE A 66 -13.18 -7.53 9.74
CA PHE A 66 -12.69 -6.19 10.08
C PHE A 66 -11.77 -6.23 11.31
N LYS A 67 -12.10 -7.03 12.33
CA LYS A 67 -11.24 -7.21 13.50
C LYS A 67 -9.87 -7.81 13.13
N MET A 68 -9.85 -8.80 12.25
CA MET A 68 -8.63 -9.49 11.82
C MET A 68 -7.75 -8.64 10.90
N THR A 69 -8.38 -7.86 10.02
CA THR A 69 -7.66 -7.09 9.01
C THR A 69 -7.38 -5.66 9.46
N LYS A 70 -8.39 -4.93 9.95
CA LYS A 70 -8.26 -3.56 10.43
C LYS A 70 -7.72 -3.51 11.86
N GLY A 71 -8.10 -4.47 12.71
CA GLY A 71 -7.67 -4.51 14.11
C GLY A 71 -8.70 -3.89 15.06
N THR A 72 -8.25 -3.54 16.26
CA THR A 72 -9.06 -2.86 17.27
C THR A 72 -8.73 -1.38 17.29
N GLU A 73 -9.75 -0.53 17.22
CA GLU A 73 -9.57 0.91 17.39
C GLU A 73 -9.44 1.26 18.87
N SER A 74 -8.43 2.06 19.20
CA SER A 74 -8.18 2.54 20.56
C SER A 74 -7.61 3.95 20.53
N SER A 75 -7.51 4.58 21.70
CA SER A 75 -7.02 5.95 21.86
C SER A 75 -5.49 5.96 22.03
N TRP A 76 -4.82 6.88 21.35
CA TRP A 76 -3.35 7.03 21.33
C TRP A 76 -2.94 8.49 21.41
N LYS A 77 -1.79 8.79 22.00
CA LYS A 77 -1.20 10.13 22.09
C LYS A 77 0.00 10.25 21.16
N LYS A 78 0.03 11.28 20.32
CA LYS A 78 1.17 11.56 19.42
C LYS A 78 2.32 12.16 20.22
N LEU A 79 3.51 11.56 20.12
CA LEU A 79 4.72 12.12 20.71
C LEU A 79 5.25 13.29 19.89
N ARG A 80 5.79 14.29 20.59
CA ARG A 80 6.57 15.35 19.94
C ARG A 80 7.79 14.78 19.25
N ARG A 81 8.18 15.39 18.14
CA ARG A 81 9.30 14.92 17.31
C ARG A 81 10.62 14.87 18.08
N GLU A 82 10.84 15.84 18.95
CA GLU A 82 12.02 15.98 19.80
C GLU A 82 12.14 14.87 20.84
N VAL A 83 11.01 14.24 21.20
CA VAL A 83 10.89 13.20 22.23
C VAL A 83 11.02 11.79 21.63
N GLN A 84 10.81 11.63 20.33
CA GLN A 84 10.89 10.32 19.66
C GLN A 84 12.23 9.58 19.88
N PRO A 85 13.41 10.23 19.92
CA PRO A 85 14.66 9.54 20.25
C PRO A 85 14.67 8.94 21.68
N LEU A 86 13.96 9.57 22.63
CA LEU A 86 13.84 9.04 23.99
C LEU A 86 13.00 7.76 24.01
N LEU A 87 11.92 7.70 23.22
CA LEU A 87 11.12 6.49 23.10
C LEU A 87 11.94 5.34 22.49
N ARG A 88 12.74 5.61 21.46
CA ARG A 88 13.63 4.60 20.89
C ARG A 88 14.64 4.08 21.92
N ALA A 89 15.32 4.99 22.63
CA ALA A 89 16.24 4.59 23.69
C ALA A 89 15.56 3.80 24.82
N PHE A 90 14.32 4.15 25.19
CA PHE A 90 13.53 3.40 26.17
C PHE A 90 13.19 1.99 25.68
N VAL A 91 12.84 1.84 24.39
CA VAL A 91 12.51 0.56 23.78
C VAL A 91 13.77 -0.30 23.60
N ASP A 92 14.90 0.31 23.22
CA ASP A 92 16.18 -0.39 23.09
C ASP A 92 16.70 -0.92 24.46
N GLU A 93 16.28 -0.30 25.57
CA GLU A 93 16.54 -0.78 26.94
C GLU A 93 15.60 -1.95 27.36
N ARG A 94 14.59 -2.30 26.55
CA ARG A 94 13.63 -3.37 26.82
C ARG A 94 13.78 -4.53 25.82
N ASP A 95 13.67 -5.76 26.32
CA ASP A 95 13.69 -6.97 25.47
C ASP A 95 12.30 -7.31 24.86
N ASP A 96 11.26 -6.51 25.14
CA ASP A 96 9.90 -6.76 24.65
C ASP A 96 9.58 -6.04 23.32
N LEU A 97 8.62 -6.61 22.58
CA LEU A 97 8.12 -5.99 21.36
C LEU A 97 7.43 -4.66 21.70
N PRO A 98 7.64 -3.61 20.90
CA PRO A 98 7.11 -2.30 21.22
C PRO A 98 5.59 -2.22 21.08
N ASP A 99 4.92 -1.80 22.16
CA ASP A 99 3.47 -1.54 22.21
C ASP A 99 3.07 -0.14 21.69
N TYR A 100 3.93 0.52 20.90
CA TYR A 100 3.65 1.82 20.28
C TYR A 100 3.34 1.68 18.79
N LEU A 101 2.64 2.66 18.21
CA LEU A 101 2.39 2.71 16.77
C LEU A 101 3.29 3.72 16.07
N THR A 102 3.65 3.43 14.83
CA THR A 102 4.30 4.39 13.93
C THR A 102 3.40 4.62 12.73
N VAL A 103 3.05 5.88 12.47
CA VAL A 103 2.24 6.28 11.31
C VAL A 103 2.81 7.55 10.71
N ASP A 104 3.15 7.51 9.41
CA ASP A 104 3.69 8.66 8.67
C ASP A 104 4.92 9.30 9.37
N GLY A 105 5.84 8.46 9.85
CA GLY A 105 7.04 8.88 10.58
C GLY A 105 6.81 9.40 12.01
N ASN A 106 5.57 9.42 12.51
CA ASN A 106 5.23 9.86 13.85
C ASN A 106 5.00 8.67 14.79
N PHE A 107 5.35 8.84 16.06
CA PHE A 107 5.22 7.83 17.10
C PHE A 107 3.98 8.12 17.97
N TYR A 108 3.22 7.07 18.24
CA TYR A 108 1.99 7.12 19.03
C TYR A 108 2.08 6.15 20.19
N ILE A 109 1.91 6.67 21.40
CA ILE A 109 1.89 5.87 22.63
C ILE A 109 0.44 5.62 23.06
N PRO A 110 0.11 4.45 23.62
CA PRO A 110 -1.22 4.16 24.13
C PRO A 110 -1.72 5.23 25.12
N ASN A 111 -2.99 5.63 25.01
CA ASN A 111 -3.59 6.48 26.04
C ASN A 111 -3.97 5.66 27.29
N TYR A 112 -4.31 6.29 28.41
CA TYR A 112 -4.58 5.58 29.67
C TYR A 112 -5.83 4.69 29.64
N ASP A 113 -6.78 4.96 28.75
CA ASP A 113 -7.96 4.12 28.47
C ASP A 113 -7.64 2.92 27.55
N ASN A 114 -6.41 2.85 27.03
CA ASN A 114 -5.95 1.77 26.17
C ASN A 114 -5.57 0.53 27.00
N LYS A 115 -5.75 -0.67 26.42
CA LYS A 115 -5.32 -1.92 27.04
C LYS A 115 -3.80 -2.02 27.19
N LEU A 116 -3.06 -1.30 26.35
CA LEU A 116 -1.60 -1.23 26.32
C LEU A 116 -1.03 -0.06 27.15
N ARG A 117 -1.82 0.53 28.06
CA ARG A 117 -1.43 1.72 28.84
C ARG A 117 -0.14 1.56 29.67
N SER A 118 0.27 0.34 30.00
CA SER A 118 1.49 0.07 30.78
C SER A 118 2.71 0.70 30.12
N LEU A 119 2.83 0.61 28.79
CA LEU A 119 3.93 1.23 28.05
C LEU A 119 3.98 2.75 28.30
N ALA A 120 2.82 3.42 28.29
CA ALA A 120 2.75 4.85 28.48
C ALA A 120 3.22 5.24 29.89
N THR A 121 2.70 4.55 30.91
CA THR A 121 3.09 4.78 32.31
C THR A 121 4.58 4.52 32.52
N ASP A 122 5.11 3.40 32.02
CA ASP A 122 6.52 3.04 32.17
C ASP A 122 7.44 4.05 31.48
N PHE A 123 7.08 4.47 30.26
CA PHE A 123 7.84 5.45 29.50
C PHE A 123 7.83 6.82 30.18
N GLU A 124 6.67 7.29 30.60
CA GLU A 124 6.49 8.57 31.31
C GLU A 124 7.32 8.60 32.60
N GLN A 125 7.31 7.52 33.38
CA GLN A 125 8.13 7.38 34.60
C GLN A 125 9.62 7.35 34.28
N TRP A 126 10.04 6.61 33.25
CA TRP A 126 11.43 6.51 32.83
C TRP A 126 11.99 7.87 32.40
N VAL A 127 11.24 8.65 31.61
CA VAL A 127 11.65 9.99 31.19
C VAL A 127 11.69 10.92 32.39
N THR A 128 10.66 10.90 33.23
CA THR A 128 10.55 11.76 34.42
C THR A 128 11.71 11.53 35.38
N ALA A 129 12.07 10.28 35.66
CA ALA A 129 13.22 9.94 36.50
C ALA A 129 14.55 10.50 35.93
N LYS A 130 14.76 10.40 34.61
CA LYS A 130 15.96 10.95 33.95
C LYS A 130 15.98 12.48 33.97
N VAL A 131 14.82 13.14 33.81
CA VAL A 131 14.70 14.61 33.82
C VAL A 131 14.87 15.17 35.23
N LEU A 132 14.19 14.62 36.23
CA LEU A 132 14.28 15.08 37.62
C LEU A 132 15.69 14.89 38.20
N LYS A 133 16.43 13.85 37.78
CA LYS A 133 17.83 13.68 38.16
C LYS A 133 18.72 14.84 37.68
N LYS A 134 18.37 15.48 36.55
CA LYS A 134 19.10 16.65 36.02
C LYS A 134 18.54 17.97 36.52
N ASN A 135 17.23 18.07 36.69
CA ASN A 135 16.56 19.28 37.15
C ASN A 135 15.42 18.94 38.13
N PRO A 136 15.70 18.88 39.44
CA PRO A 136 14.73 18.48 40.46
C PRO A 136 13.58 19.47 40.69
N THR A 137 13.65 20.69 40.15
CA THR A 137 12.63 21.73 40.41
C THR A 137 11.43 21.65 39.47
N LEU A 138 11.47 20.79 38.45
CA LEU A 138 10.36 20.62 37.51
C LEU A 138 9.28 19.72 38.12
N SER A 139 8.01 20.01 37.82
CA SER A 139 6.91 19.12 38.18
C SER A 139 6.82 17.94 37.21
N GLU A 140 6.48 16.75 37.73
CA GLU A 140 6.25 15.55 36.92
C GLU A 140 5.18 15.79 35.85
N GLU A 141 4.08 16.47 36.22
CA GLU A 141 2.99 16.83 35.31
C GLU A 141 3.49 17.64 34.12
N SER A 142 4.34 18.65 34.36
CA SER A 142 4.89 19.48 33.28
C SER A 142 5.80 18.67 32.35
N ILE A 143 6.54 17.70 32.89
CA ILE A 143 7.40 16.81 32.10
C ILE A 143 6.52 15.95 31.20
N VAL A 144 5.53 15.26 31.77
CA VAL A 144 4.64 14.36 31.04
C VAL A 144 3.87 15.10 29.95
N VAL A 145 3.27 16.25 30.25
CA VAL A 145 2.54 17.06 29.25
C VAL A 145 3.46 17.48 28.10
N SER A 146 4.74 17.78 28.38
CA SER A 146 5.71 18.18 27.36
C SER A 146 6.10 17.06 26.39
N LEU A 147 5.82 15.78 26.71
CA LEU A 147 6.16 14.64 25.85
C LEU A 147 5.28 14.58 24.59
N TYR A 148 4.06 15.12 24.67
CA TYR A 148 3.02 14.94 23.67
C TYR A 148 2.76 16.20 22.87
N GLU A 149 2.34 16.03 21.61
CA GLU A 149 1.95 17.16 20.75
C GLU A 149 0.65 17.81 21.24
N SER A 150 -0.36 16.98 21.52
CA SER A 150 -1.49 17.32 22.39
C SER A 150 -1.63 16.25 23.47
N TYR A 151 -1.65 16.68 24.73
CA TYR A 151 -1.85 15.79 25.87
C TYR A 151 -3.33 15.42 26.06
N THR A 152 -4.23 16.36 25.76
CA THR A 152 -5.68 16.23 26.01
C THR A 152 -6.45 15.64 24.84
N ASP A 153 -5.89 15.68 23.62
CA ASP A 153 -6.59 15.29 22.40
C ASP A 153 -5.99 13.99 21.83
N PRO A 154 -6.42 12.81 22.30
CA PRO A 154 -5.96 11.55 21.75
C PRO A 154 -6.51 11.33 20.35
N VAL A 155 -5.74 10.60 19.54
CA VAL A 155 -6.13 10.15 18.21
C VAL A 155 -6.63 8.70 18.28
N ARG A 156 -7.68 8.39 17.54
CA ARG A 156 -8.21 7.03 17.39
C ARG A 156 -7.44 6.30 16.29
N LEU A 157 -6.72 5.24 16.65
CA LEU A 157 -5.94 4.44 15.72
C LEU A 157 -6.20 2.95 15.95
N PHE A 158 -6.06 2.20 14.87
CA PHE A 158 -6.19 0.75 14.85
C PHE A 158 -4.88 0.06 15.20
N SER A 159 -4.96 -1.04 15.95
CA SER A 159 -3.82 -1.92 16.23
C SER A 159 -4.23 -3.39 16.22
N GLY A 160 -3.25 -4.28 16.01
CA GLY A 160 -3.43 -5.74 16.08
C GLY A 160 -4.09 -6.40 14.88
N GLY A 161 -4.43 -5.65 13.82
CA GLY A 161 -4.89 -6.20 12.54
C GLY A 161 -3.77 -6.28 11.50
N TYR A 162 -3.94 -7.15 10.50
CA TYR A 162 -2.92 -7.35 9.44
C TYR A 162 -2.56 -6.08 8.67
N GLU A 163 -3.50 -5.16 8.54
CA GLU A 163 -3.37 -3.93 7.75
C GLU A 163 -3.64 -2.67 8.58
N SER A 164 -3.63 -2.76 9.91
CA SER A 164 -3.90 -1.60 10.80
C SER A 164 -3.09 -0.36 10.41
N ALA A 165 -1.80 -0.53 10.10
CA ALA A 165 -0.93 0.57 9.67
C ALA A 165 -1.44 1.27 8.40
N THR A 166 -1.92 0.51 7.41
CA THR A 166 -2.48 1.05 6.17
C THR A 166 -3.76 1.84 6.43
N PHE A 167 -4.66 1.32 7.27
CA PHE A 167 -5.89 2.05 7.64
C PHE A 167 -5.59 3.31 8.43
N ASN A 168 -4.67 3.24 9.39
CA ASN A 168 -4.24 4.42 10.14
C ASN A 168 -3.68 5.50 9.21
N PHE A 169 -2.81 5.10 8.28
CA PHE A 169 -2.26 6.02 7.30
C PHE A 169 -3.37 6.66 6.46
N LEU A 170 -4.23 5.87 5.83
CA LEU A 170 -5.32 6.39 5.00
C LEU A 170 -6.27 7.30 5.77
N GLU A 171 -6.68 6.93 6.98
CA GLU A 171 -7.57 7.75 7.80
C GLU A 171 -6.91 9.08 8.18
N MET A 172 -5.65 9.07 8.58
CA MET A 172 -4.90 10.29 8.86
C MET A 172 -4.77 11.20 7.63
N GLN A 173 -4.54 10.64 6.44
CA GLN A 173 -4.48 11.42 5.21
C GLN A 173 -5.82 12.08 4.87
N THR A 174 -6.96 11.41 5.15
CA THR A 174 -8.29 11.96 4.86
C THR A 174 -8.69 13.17 5.70
N HIS A 175 -7.98 13.42 6.82
CA HIS A 175 -8.23 14.56 7.70
C HIS A 175 -7.39 15.81 7.37
N ARG A 176 -6.54 15.75 6.33
CA ARG A 176 -5.76 16.92 5.89
C ARG A 176 -6.66 17.94 5.20
N ASP A 177 -6.39 19.23 5.42
CA ASP A 177 -7.12 20.30 4.73
C ASP A 177 -6.91 20.28 3.22
N VAL A 178 -5.69 19.93 2.78
CA VAL A 178 -5.36 19.73 1.37
C VAL A 178 -4.98 18.26 1.16
N LEU A 179 -5.84 17.55 0.44
CA LEU A 179 -5.62 16.15 0.11
C LEU A 179 -4.57 16.02 -0.99
N ARG A 180 -3.60 15.14 -0.78
CA ARG A 180 -2.53 14.86 -1.72
C ARG A 180 -2.27 13.36 -1.82
N THR A 181 -1.83 12.91 -2.98
CA THR A 181 -1.37 11.53 -3.14
C THR A 181 -0.07 11.33 -2.36
N PRO A 182 0.13 10.17 -1.74
CA PRO A 182 1.23 9.97 -0.81
C PRO A 182 2.58 9.72 -1.50
N VAL A 183 2.59 9.43 -2.81
CA VAL A 183 3.81 9.11 -3.56
C VAL A 183 4.37 10.34 -4.25
N LEU A 184 3.58 11.00 -5.10
CA LEU A 184 4.00 12.17 -5.89
C LEU A 184 3.59 13.51 -5.27
N ASP A 185 2.88 13.51 -4.15
CA ASP A 185 2.33 14.71 -3.51
C ASP A 185 1.39 15.51 -4.44
N CYS A 186 0.73 14.82 -5.39
CA CYS A 186 -0.22 15.44 -6.31
C CYS A 186 -1.47 15.87 -5.55
N ARG A 187 -1.89 17.12 -5.69
CA ARG A 187 -3.13 17.63 -5.08
C ARG A 187 -4.36 16.97 -5.71
N LEU A 188 -5.24 16.44 -4.87
CA LEU A 188 -6.57 15.98 -5.29
C LEU A 188 -7.52 17.17 -5.48
N SER A 189 -8.60 16.95 -6.23
CA SER A 189 -9.62 17.98 -6.47
C SER A 189 -10.12 18.63 -5.18
N ASP A 190 -10.30 19.94 -5.19
CA ASP A 190 -10.79 20.73 -4.05
C ASP A 190 -12.17 20.27 -3.58
N SER A 191 -12.99 19.71 -4.48
CA SER A 191 -14.28 19.11 -4.16
C SER A 191 -14.22 17.90 -3.22
N LEU A 192 -13.04 17.28 -3.06
CA LEU A 192 -12.81 16.17 -2.12
C LEU A 192 -12.21 16.64 -0.79
N SER A 193 -11.74 17.89 -0.72
CA SER A 193 -11.08 18.44 0.47
C SER A 193 -12.10 18.78 1.57
N ALA A 194 -11.61 18.96 2.80
CA ALA A 194 -12.45 19.39 3.91
C ALA A 194 -13.06 20.77 3.63
N LEU A 195 -14.29 20.99 4.13
CA LEU A 195 -14.91 22.32 4.07
C LEU A 195 -14.09 23.32 4.90
N PRO A 196 -14.05 24.62 4.55
CA PRO A 196 -13.32 25.63 5.30
C PRO A 196 -13.67 25.65 6.79
N GLU A 197 -12.71 26.03 7.63
CA GLU A 197 -12.94 26.17 9.07
C GLU A 197 -14.10 27.14 9.36
N GLY A 198 -14.90 26.85 10.38
CA GLY A 198 -16.08 27.64 10.74
C GLY A 198 -17.33 27.34 9.89
N THR A 199 -17.26 26.47 8.89
CA THR A 199 -18.44 26.00 8.16
C THR A 199 -19.31 25.13 9.09
N PRO A 200 -20.61 25.44 9.32
CA PRO A 200 -21.43 24.80 10.35
C PRO A 200 -21.55 23.27 10.25
N ASP A 201 -21.45 22.69 9.05
CA ASP A 201 -21.61 21.27 8.78
C ASP A 201 -20.29 20.57 8.36
N ARG A 202 -19.13 21.21 8.59
CA ARG A 202 -17.80 20.68 8.21
C ARG A 202 -17.60 19.23 8.63
N ASP A 203 -17.83 18.91 9.91
CA ASP A 203 -17.60 17.57 10.45
C ASP A 203 -18.60 16.55 9.92
N GLN A 204 -19.87 16.96 9.75
CA GLN A 204 -20.91 16.10 9.19
C GLN A 204 -20.61 15.78 7.71
N PHE A 205 -20.17 16.77 6.94
CA PHE A 205 -19.75 16.60 5.56
C PHE A 205 -18.56 15.65 5.47
N ALA A 206 -17.51 15.88 6.27
CA ALA A 206 -16.34 15.02 6.31
C ALA A 206 -16.71 13.56 6.65
N ALA A 207 -17.55 13.34 7.67
CA ALA A 207 -18.01 12.02 8.04
C ALA A 207 -18.84 11.33 6.94
N LYS A 208 -19.73 12.07 6.28
CA LYS A 208 -20.61 11.55 5.22
C LYS A 208 -19.82 11.10 4.00
N TYR A 209 -18.81 11.86 3.58
CA TYR A 209 -18.05 11.62 2.36
C TYR A 209 -16.70 10.92 2.59
N LYS A 210 -16.31 10.61 3.84
CA LYS A 210 -15.06 9.91 4.20
C LYS A 210 -14.76 8.71 3.29
N ARG A 211 -15.77 7.88 2.99
CA ARG A 211 -15.63 6.70 2.13
C ARG A 211 -15.25 7.07 0.69
N SER A 212 -15.92 8.07 0.13
CA SER A 212 -15.63 8.56 -1.23
C SER A 212 -14.24 9.16 -1.29
N VAL A 213 -13.87 9.99 -0.31
CA VAL A 213 -12.54 10.62 -0.23
C VAL A 213 -11.44 9.55 -0.14
N MET A 214 -11.59 8.56 0.74
CA MET A 214 -10.60 7.49 0.88
C MET A 214 -10.47 6.66 -0.40
N ASN A 215 -11.58 6.38 -1.09
CA ASN A 215 -11.56 5.69 -2.37
C ASN A 215 -10.77 6.48 -3.44
N TRP A 216 -11.07 7.77 -3.60
CA TRP A 216 -10.35 8.65 -4.52
C TRP A 216 -8.87 8.78 -4.17
N LEU A 217 -8.51 8.80 -2.89
CA LEU A 217 -7.11 8.83 -2.46
C LEU A 217 -6.36 7.57 -2.94
N VAL A 218 -6.92 6.38 -2.73
CA VAL A 218 -6.31 5.11 -3.17
C VAL A 218 -6.21 5.05 -4.69
N GLN A 219 -7.28 5.40 -5.41
CA GLN A 219 -7.26 5.38 -6.88
C GLN A 219 -6.28 6.40 -7.47
N SER A 220 -6.24 7.63 -6.94
CA SER A 220 -5.29 8.65 -7.38
C SER A 220 -3.84 8.22 -7.11
N SER A 221 -3.60 7.50 -6.01
CA SER A 221 -2.28 6.91 -5.72
C SER A 221 -1.89 5.81 -6.70
N ALA A 222 -2.85 5.05 -7.24
CA ALA A 222 -2.58 4.09 -8.31
C ALA A 222 -2.23 4.78 -9.63
N VAL A 223 -2.76 5.97 -9.88
CA VAL A 223 -2.40 6.80 -11.03
C VAL A 223 -0.96 7.33 -10.90
N ASP A 224 -0.51 7.68 -9.69
CA ASP A 224 0.91 8.01 -9.45
C ASP A 224 1.84 6.87 -9.88
N PHE A 225 1.49 5.62 -9.53
CA PHE A 225 2.23 4.43 -9.96
C PHE A 225 2.29 4.34 -11.48
N LEU A 226 1.15 4.49 -12.16
CA LEU A 226 1.07 4.46 -13.62
C LEU A 226 1.96 5.53 -14.24
N HIS A 227 1.86 6.78 -13.79
CA HIS A 227 2.68 7.88 -14.32
C HIS A 227 4.17 7.61 -14.17
N LEU A 228 4.60 7.16 -12.99
CA LEU A 228 6.00 6.80 -12.74
C LEU A 228 6.46 5.65 -13.65
N LEU A 229 5.62 4.64 -13.86
CA LEU A 229 5.92 3.51 -14.74
C LEU A 229 6.08 3.96 -16.20
N LEU A 230 5.15 4.79 -16.71
CA LEU A 230 5.20 5.32 -18.07
C LEU A 230 6.43 6.20 -18.30
N VAL A 231 6.74 7.10 -17.35
CA VAL A 231 7.93 7.96 -17.43
C VAL A 231 9.21 7.13 -17.41
N CYS A 232 9.30 6.12 -16.54
CA CYS A 232 10.45 5.23 -16.48
C CYS A 232 10.63 4.43 -17.78
N MET A 233 9.52 3.93 -18.35
CA MET A 233 9.54 3.22 -19.63
C MET A 233 9.98 4.13 -20.78
N GLU A 234 9.44 5.35 -20.86
CA GLU A 234 9.85 6.33 -21.88
C GLU A 234 11.34 6.65 -21.79
N TRP A 235 11.85 6.84 -20.57
CA TRP A 235 13.28 7.07 -20.31
C TRP A 235 14.14 5.88 -20.76
N LEU A 236 13.82 4.66 -20.33
CA LEU A 236 14.58 3.46 -20.71
C LEU A 236 14.51 3.18 -22.22
N CYS A 237 13.35 3.38 -22.85
CA CYS A 237 13.22 3.20 -24.28
C CYS A 237 14.06 4.20 -25.07
N SER A 238 14.10 5.46 -24.62
CA SER A 238 14.90 6.52 -25.24
C SER A 238 16.40 6.26 -25.06
N GLU A 239 16.84 6.01 -23.82
CA GLU A 239 18.25 5.80 -23.47
C GLU A 239 18.85 4.60 -24.21
N TYR A 240 18.12 3.49 -24.28
CA TYR A 240 18.61 2.27 -24.90
C TYR A 240 18.17 2.10 -26.36
N SER A 241 17.51 3.09 -26.96
CA SER A 241 16.98 2.99 -28.34
C SER A 241 16.15 1.72 -28.54
N ILE A 242 15.17 1.49 -27.67
CA ILE A 242 14.17 0.43 -27.80
C ILE A 242 12.99 1.01 -28.56
N HIS A 243 12.72 0.51 -29.77
CA HIS A 243 11.67 1.05 -30.60
C HIS A 243 10.28 0.55 -30.16
N ALA A 244 9.73 1.23 -29.16
CA ALA A 244 8.44 0.93 -28.58
C ALA A 244 7.54 2.17 -28.52
N ARG A 245 6.22 1.95 -28.53
CA ARG A 245 5.19 2.98 -28.40
C ARG A 245 4.19 2.55 -27.35
N PHE A 246 3.90 3.42 -26.39
CA PHE A 246 2.77 3.22 -25.48
C PHE A 246 1.45 3.24 -26.28
N VAL A 247 0.63 2.19 -26.11
CA VAL A 247 -0.64 2.05 -26.82
C VAL A 247 -1.79 2.41 -25.91
N ILE A 248 -1.86 1.76 -24.75
CA ILE A 248 -3.01 1.87 -23.87
C ILE A 248 -2.68 1.46 -22.44
N SER A 249 -3.36 2.09 -21.49
CA SER A 249 -3.49 1.61 -20.12
C SER A 249 -4.97 1.37 -19.81
N ILE A 250 -5.30 0.15 -19.37
CA ILE A 250 -6.65 -0.25 -18.98
C ILE A 250 -6.54 -1.02 -17.67
N HIS A 251 -7.27 -0.59 -16.65
CA HIS A 251 -7.24 -1.19 -15.32
C HIS A 251 -5.80 -1.24 -14.75
N ASP A 252 -5.27 -2.43 -14.52
CA ASP A 252 -3.92 -2.72 -14.03
C ASP A 252 -2.95 -3.13 -15.15
N GLU A 253 -3.35 -2.96 -16.41
CA GLU A 253 -2.54 -3.29 -17.58
C GLU A 253 -1.96 -2.03 -18.25
N VAL A 254 -0.72 -2.13 -18.69
CA VAL A 254 -0.06 -1.20 -19.62
C VAL A 254 0.44 -1.99 -20.81
N ARG A 255 0.12 -1.52 -22.02
CA ARG A 255 0.47 -2.22 -23.26
C ARG A 255 1.26 -1.32 -24.18
N TYR A 256 2.31 -1.89 -24.75
CA TYR A 256 3.22 -1.25 -25.68
C TYR A 256 3.25 -2.03 -26.99
N LEU A 257 3.44 -1.32 -28.10
CA LEU A 257 3.73 -1.87 -29.41
C LEU A 257 5.23 -1.71 -29.67
N CYS A 258 5.89 -2.75 -30.17
CA CYS A 258 7.31 -2.70 -30.52
C CYS A 258 7.63 -3.58 -31.72
N SER A 259 8.84 -3.45 -32.27
CA SER A 259 9.37 -4.41 -33.25
C SER A 259 9.72 -5.74 -32.58
N GLU A 260 9.60 -6.85 -33.32
CA GLU A 260 9.88 -8.19 -32.80
C GLU A 260 11.28 -8.31 -32.18
N ASP A 261 12.30 -7.71 -32.81
CA ASP A 261 13.69 -7.70 -32.33
C ASP A 261 13.86 -7.03 -30.95
N ASP A 262 13.00 -6.07 -30.63
CA ASP A 262 13.08 -5.28 -29.40
C ASP A 262 12.15 -5.81 -28.30
N ALA A 263 11.26 -6.78 -28.61
CA ALA A 263 10.26 -7.27 -27.66
C ALA A 263 10.87 -7.82 -26.35
N PRO A 264 11.94 -8.64 -26.37
CA PRO A 264 12.58 -9.09 -25.13
C PRO A 264 13.23 -7.95 -24.34
N ARG A 265 13.86 -6.99 -25.04
CA ARG A 265 14.49 -5.82 -24.41
C ARG A 265 13.45 -4.94 -23.73
N LEU A 266 12.31 -4.73 -24.39
CA LEU A 266 11.18 -4.00 -23.84
C LEU A 266 10.57 -4.72 -22.64
N GLY A 267 10.43 -6.05 -22.70
CA GLY A 267 9.98 -6.85 -21.57
C GLY A 267 10.88 -6.68 -20.35
N LEU A 268 12.21 -6.69 -20.54
CA LEU A 268 13.16 -6.42 -19.47
C LEU A 268 13.05 -4.98 -18.94
N ALA A 269 12.87 -3.98 -19.82
CA ALA A 269 12.67 -2.59 -19.42
C ALA A 269 11.41 -2.42 -18.56
N LEU A 270 10.34 -3.15 -18.87
CA LEU A 270 9.10 -3.13 -18.10
C LEU A 270 9.29 -3.74 -16.71
N MET A 271 10.00 -4.86 -16.61
CA MET A 271 10.39 -5.47 -15.32
C MET A 271 11.22 -4.51 -14.46
N LEU A 272 12.24 -3.87 -15.04
CA LEU A 272 13.08 -2.89 -14.36
C LEU A 272 12.30 -1.65 -13.94
N SER A 273 11.39 -1.17 -14.79
CA SER A 273 10.53 -0.03 -14.46
C SER A 273 9.66 -0.31 -13.24
N ASN A 274 9.00 -1.48 -13.16
CA ASN A 274 8.24 -1.84 -11.96
C ASN A 274 9.12 -1.92 -10.71
N MET A 275 10.33 -2.46 -10.82
CA MET A 275 11.29 -2.49 -9.71
C MET A 275 11.66 -1.09 -9.23
N TYR A 276 12.01 -0.17 -10.14
CA TYR A 276 12.37 1.21 -9.78
C TYR A 276 11.20 1.96 -9.18
N VAL A 277 10.02 1.88 -9.79
CA VAL A 277 8.81 2.54 -9.29
C VAL A 277 8.44 2.03 -7.90
N ARG A 278 8.47 0.71 -7.67
CA ARG A 278 8.19 0.16 -6.34
C ARG A 278 9.26 0.51 -5.32
N SER A 279 10.53 0.53 -5.71
CA SER A 279 11.62 0.98 -4.83
C SER A 279 11.40 2.42 -4.39
N PHE A 280 11.06 3.30 -5.33
CA PHE A 280 10.76 4.70 -5.05
C PHE A 280 9.55 4.85 -4.11
N ILE A 281 8.47 4.13 -4.38
CA ILE A 281 7.27 4.14 -3.52
C ILE A 281 7.59 3.63 -2.12
N SER A 282 8.29 2.51 -1.99
CA SER A 282 8.74 1.98 -0.69
C SER A 282 9.53 3.05 0.08
N CYS A 283 10.52 3.67 -0.57
CA CYS A 283 11.34 4.71 0.05
C CYS A 283 10.51 5.93 0.48
N LYS A 284 9.54 6.37 -0.33
CA LYS A 284 8.61 7.45 0.02
C LYS A 284 7.76 7.14 1.25
N MET A 285 7.44 5.86 1.46
CA MET A 285 6.71 5.38 2.64
C MET A 285 7.64 5.09 3.83
N GLY A 286 8.94 5.40 3.74
CA GLY A 286 9.93 5.15 4.79
C GLY A 286 10.38 3.69 4.88
N ILE A 287 10.19 2.91 3.82
CA ILE A 287 10.62 1.50 3.73
C ILE A 287 11.83 1.42 2.80
N GLU A 288 12.99 1.10 3.36
CA GLU A 288 14.25 1.06 2.60
C GLU A 288 14.49 -0.28 1.89
N GLN A 289 13.67 -1.30 2.17
CA GLN A 289 13.74 -2.62 1.57
C GLN A 289 12.66 -2.81 0.50
N LEU A 290 13.00 -3.53 -0.58
CA LEU A 290 12.03 -3.98 -1.58
C LEU A 290 12.03 -5.51 -1.63
N PRO A 291 10.93 -6.18 -1.25
CA PRO A 291 10.82 -7.63 -1.39
C PRO A 291 10.88 -8.06 -2.85
N LEU A 292 11.62 -9.14 -3.14
CA LEU A 292 11.76 -9.68 -4.50
C LEU A 292 10.41 -10.02 -5.14
N SER A 293 9.47 -10.53 -4.36
CA SER A 293 8.13 -10.94 -4.83
C SER A 293 7.28 -9.79 -5.37
N VAL A 294 7.60 -8.54 -5.03
CA VAL A 294 6.92 -7.36 -5.58
C VAL A 294 7.79 -6.63 -6.61
N ALA A 295 9.11 -6.83 -6.58
CA ALA A 295 10.07 -6.11 -7.41
C ALA A 295 9.84 -6.31 -8.91
N PHE A 296 9.42 -7.50 -9.32
CA PHE A 296 9.15 -7.85 -10.70
C PHE A 296 7.69 -8.24 -10.91
N PHE A 297 7.18 -8.05 -12.13
CA PHE A 297 5.92 -8.68 -12.51
C PHE A 297 6.07 -10.20 -12.48
N SER A 298 4.96 -10.91 -12.29
CA SER A 298 4.96 -12.37 -12.40
C SER A 298 5.44 -12.83 -13.78
N GLN A 299 4.99 -12.12 -14.81
CA GLN A 299 5.42 -12.30 -16.19
C GLN A 299 5.11 -11.05 -17.02
N VAL A 300 5.77 -10.90 -18.16
CA VAL A 300 5.42 -9.95 -19.21
C VAL A 300 4.92 -10.73 -20.42
N ASP A 301 3.72 -10.39 -20.88
CA ASP A 301 3.06 -11.03 -22.01
C ASP A 301 3.39 -10.28 -23.31
N CYS A 302 3.78 -11.02 -24.35
CA CYS A 302 4.09 -10.53 -25.68
C CYS A 302 3.24 -11.27 -26.72
N ASP A 303 2.49 -10.52 -27.53
CA ASP A 303 1.54 -11.10 -28.46
C ASP A 303 1.36 -10.19 -29.69
N LYS A 304 0.95 -10.79 -30.80
CA LYS A 304 0.55 -10.07 -32.04
C LYS A 304 -0.92 -9.66 -32.00
N VAL A 305 -1.68 -10.17 -31.04
CA VAL A 305 -3.11 -9.88 -30.87
C VAL A 305 -3.43 -9.36 -29.47
N LEU A 306 -4.47 -8.54 -29.36
CA LEU A 306 -4.93 -8.02 -28.08
C LEU A 306 -5.86 -9.02 -27.38
N ARG A 307 -5.33 -9.77 -26.42
CA ARG A 307 -6.10 -10.63 -25.51
C ARG A 307 -5.57 -10.54 -24.08
N LYS A 308 -6.33 -11.08 -23.12
CA LYS A 308 -6.01 -10.99 -21.70
C LYS A 308 -4.85 -11.91 -21.30
N GLU A 309 -4.90 -13.17 -21.71
CA GLU A 309 -3.83 -14.14 -21.49
C GLU A 309 -3.38 -14.69 -22.84
N VAL A 310 -2.07 -14.86 -23.04
CA VAL A 310 -1.46 -15.25 -24.32
C VAL A 310 -1.92 -16.60 -24.87
N ASN A 311 -2.45 -17.46 -23.99
CA ASN A 311 -2.96 -18.80 -24.29
C ASN A 311 -4.49 -18.84 -24.47
N THR A 312 -5.19 -17.71 -24.31
CA THR A 312 -6.64 -17.66 -24.51
C THR A 312 -6.94 -17.92 -25.99
N PRO A 313 -7.77 -18.93 -26.34
CA PRO A 313 -8.14 -19.20 -27.72
C PRO A 313 -8.73 -17.96 -28.39
N CYS A 314 -8.18 -17.59 -29.53
CA CYS A 314 -8.60 -16.44 -30.32
C CYS A 314 -8.71 -16.86 -31.77
N PHE A 315 -9.76 -16.42 -32.45
CA PHE A 315 -10.05 -16.77 -33.84
C PHE A 315 -10.13 -15.49 -34.66
N ALA A 316 -9.59 -15.52 -35.87
CA ALA A 316 -9.80 -14.47 -36.86
C ALA A 316 -11.27 -14.44 -37.31
N ALA A 317 -11.67 -13.39 -38.03
CA ALA A 317 -13.05 -13.20 -38.49
C ALA A 317 -13.56 -14.35 -39.38
N ASP A 318 -12.65 -15.07 -40.03
CA ASP A 318 -12.94 -16.25 -40.87
C ASP A 318 -12.96 -17.59 -40.09
N GLY A 319 -12.76 -17.54 -38.77
CA GLY A 319 -12.72 -18.72 -37.91
C GLY A 319 -11.34 -19.38 -37.80
N THR A 320 -10.29 -18.84 -38.43
CA THR A 320 -8.93 -19.38 -38.32
C THR A 320 -8.38 -19.17 -36.90
N PRO A 321 -7.89 -20.21 -36.21
CA PRO A 321 -7.29 -20.05 -34.88
C PRO A 321 -5.97 -19.29 -34.98
N LEU A 322 -5.79 -18.30 -34.10
CA LEU A 322 -4.58 -17.50 -34.01
C LEU A 322 -3.57 -18.16 -33.04
N PRO A 323 -2.26 -18.15 -33.36
CA PRO A 323 -1.25 -18.77 -32.51
C PRO A 323 -1.19 -18.08 -31.15
N ASN A 324 -0.74 -18.81 -30.13
CA ASN A 324 -0.53 -18.26 -28.79
C ASN A 324 0.63 -17.26 -28.78
N GLY A 325 0.53 -16.25 -27.91
CA GLY A 325 1.64 -15.37 -27.59
C GLY A 325 2.66 -16.06 -26.68
N VAL A 326 3.61 -15.26 -26.18
CA VAL A 326 4.67 -15.72 -25.27
C VAL A 326 4.60 -14.91 -23.98
N SER A 327 4.78 -15.58 -22.85
CA SER A 327 4.93 -14.93 -21.54
C SER A 327 6.34 -15.17 -21.03
N TRP A 328 7.01 -14.11 -20.57
CA TRP A 328 8.36 -14.21 -20.03
C TRP A 328 8.40 -13.82 -18.55
N THR A 329 9.02 -14.67 -17.73
CA THR A 329 9.42 -14.31 -16.38
C THR A 329 10.68 -13.44 -16.41
N ILE A 330 11.06 -12.86 -15.26
CA ILE A 330 12.34 -12.13 -15.15
C ILE A 330 13.54 -13.04 -15.50
N SER A 331 13.51 -14.32 -15.11
CA SER A 331 14.57 -15.28 -15.39
C SER A 331 14.73 -15.52 -16.90
N ASP A 332 13.60 -15.69 -17.61
CA ASP A 332 13.60 -15.88 -19.07
C ASP A 332 14.19 -14.65 -19.76
N LEU A 333 13.77 -13.45 -19.37
CA LEU A 333 14.25 -12.20 -19.94
C LEU A 333 15.75 -12.01 -19.70
N LEU A 334 16.26 -12.32 -18.51
CA LEU A 334 17.69 -12.26 -18.22
C LEU A 334 18.50 -13.21 -19.10
N GLN A 335 17.98 -14.42 -19.34
CA GLN A 335 18.64 -15.39 -20.23
C GLN A 335 18.63 -14.93 -21.69
N ILE A 336 17.49 -14.43 -22.19
CA ILE A 336 17.33 -14.00 -23.60
C ILE A 336 18.17 -12.76 -23.90
N THR A 337 18.18 -11.79 -22.97
CA THR A 337 18.84 -10.49 -23.17
C THR A 337 20.29 -10.46 -22.67
N GLY A 338 20.76 -11.51 -22.01
CA GLY A 338 22.03 -11.50 -21.27
C GLY A 338 22.07 -10.44 -20.16
N GLY A 339 20.90 -10.04 -19.65
CA GLY A 339 20.74 -9.01 -18.62
C GLY A 339 21.03 -7.59 -19.08
N ARG A 340 20.94 -7.30 -20.38
CA ARG A 340 21.25 -5.98 -20.95
C ARG A 340 20.07 -5.42 -21.72
N LEU A 341 19.86 -4.12 -21.56
CA LEU A 341 18.91 -3.38 -22.38
C LEU A 341 19.52 -2.92 -23.70
N SER A 342 20.85 -2.80 -23.81
CA SER A 342 21.51 -2.45 -25.07
C SER A 342 21.39 -3.58 -26.10
N ARG A 343 21.44 -3.23 -27.40
CA ARG A 343 21.53 -4.25 -28.45
C ARG A 343 22.85 -4.99 -28.32
N PHE A 344 22.83 -6.30 -28.57
CA PHE A 344 24.06 -7.02 -28.85
C PHE A 344 24.69 -6.41 -30.12
N PRO A 345 26.00 -6.15 -30.12
CA PRO A 345 26.66 -5.78 -31.37
C PRO A 345 26.37 -6.88 -32.39
N LYS A 346 25.82 -6.51 -33.55
CA LYS A 346 25.67 -7.47 -34.64
C LYS A 346 27.07 -7.91 -35.03
N SER A 347 27.23 -9.18 -35.42
CA SER A 347 28.53 -9.73 -35.83
C SER A 347 29.21 -8.95 -36.97
N GLU A 348 28.48 -8.08 -37.67
CA GLU A 348 28.96 -7.21 -38.73
C GLU A 348 29.61 -5.90 -38.22
N ASP A 349 29.40 -5.51 -36.97
CA ASP A 349 29.95 -4.28 -36.37
C ASP A 349 31.31 -4.50 -35.66
N VAL A 350 31.82 -5.75 -35.66
CA VAL A 350 33.19 -6.06 -35.20
C VAL A 350 34.12 -6.05 -36.42
N VAL A 351 34.41 -4.85 -36.93
CA VAL A 351 35.57 -4.67 -37.80
C VAL A 351 36.80 -4.57 -36.89
N LEU A 352 37.67 -5.58 -36.98
CA LEU A 352 38.98 -5.62 -36.33
C LEU A 352 39.86 -4.42 -36.68
#